data_AF-A0A966LDI8-F1
#
_entry.id   AF-A0A966LDI8-F1
#
_cell.length_a   1.000
_cell.length_b   1.000
_cell.length_c   1.000
_cell.angle_alpha   90.00
_cell.angle_beta   90.00
_cell.angle_gamma   90.00
#
_symmetry.space_group_name_H-M   'P 1'
#
loop_
_entity.id
_entity.type
_entity.pdbx_description
1 polymer ?
#
loop_
_entity_poly.entity_id
_entity_poly.type
_entity_poly.pdbx_seq_one_letter_code
_entity_poly.pdbx_strand_id
1 'polypeptide(L)'
;MKKKELNIFFINPERLSYLLDLYKLSIDSFLELLNKDLKRSLITKEILSDILDKKRGISINYLKRIDKIFNCGLTWVVGKGEAPDKKKRSIFFRKEKFNADFNFYSKKVITKYEDLKFQIEALSKSVGFDLKDKIKEKYSIKDNPIIVAEKMFNEFNNIQRNFLAKGIIKNNKDDRTYLVNLIRVLEELNIFVFEHLETVTKKEKVSFDGFFISPNIIVVKRQQKYLRREIFTLIHEFAHYLLKIEEVDDDDDNKLFAGDNKVENWCHSFAYYFLLGDEKRLVNELKVANKNNNYYKTEILGIYNKTKLSFKAIYTNLLFSNKISRDNYEIIMGEINENIRANEIREKIKKDKNKDLGITVFASPKPIVSNIFKDLVVSNYFEGSINEPELRYFLNIKQKSPIDDIIYS
;
A
#
# COMPACT_ATOMS: atom_id res chain seq x y z
N MET A 1 -28.39 44.91 0.23
CA MET A 1 -27.74 43.64 0.66
C MET A 1 -28.52 42.46 0.08
N LYS A 2 -28.00 41.79 -0.96
CA LYS A 2 -28.63 40.56 -1.47
C LYS A 2 -28.47 39.46 -0.41
N LYS A 3 -29.58 38.93 0.12
CA LYS A 3 -29.58 37.69 0.92
C LYS A 3 -28.88 36.63 0.07
N LYS A 4 -27.72 36.15 0.52
CA LYS A 4 -27.11 34.92 -0.01
C LYS A 4 -28.17 33.84 0.20
N GLU A 5 -28.74 33.31 -0.88
CA GLU A 5 -29.50 32.07 -0.80
C GLU A 5 -28.58 31.06 -0.11
N LEU A 6 -28.98 30.64 1.10
CA LEU A 6 -28.32 29.53 1.75
C LEU A 6 -28.66 28.32 0.90
N ASN A 7 -27.70 27.84 0.12
CA ASN A 7 -27.84 26.56 -0.55
C ASN A 7 -28.06 25.49 0.54
N ILE A 8 -29.30 25.01 0.62
CA ILE A 8 -29.74 23.95 1.52
C ILE A 8 -29.64 22.64 0.74
N PHE A 9 -28.98 21.66 1.34
CA PHE A 9 -28.79 20.34 0.76
C PHE A 9 -29.45 19.27 1.63
N PHE A 10 -29.90 18.18 1.01
CA PHE A 10 -30.42 17.02 1.73
C PHE A 10 -29.42 15.88 1.59
N ILE A 11 -29.06 15.27 2.73
CA ILE A 11 -28.17 14.11 2.75
C ILE A 11 -28.96 12.88 2.30
N ASN A 12 -28.30 12.00 1.55
CA ASN A 12 -28.79 10.65 1.35
C ASN A 12 -28.45 9.80 2.61
N PRO A 13 -29.46 9.39 3.40
CA PRO A 13 -29.24 8.68 4.67
C PRO A 13 -28.52 7.35 4.49
N GLU A 14 -28.85 6.62 3.42
CA GLU A 14 -28.23 5.32 3.13
C GLU A 14 -26.74 5.46 2.84
N ARG A 15 -26.34 6.54 2.16
CA ARG A 15 -24.94 6.82 1.86
C ARG A 15 -24.16 7.26 3.10
N LEU A 16 -24.79 8.00 4.02
CA LEU A 16 -24.16 8.32 5.29
C LEU A 16 -24.02 7.07 6.16
N SER A 17 -25.07 6.25 6.26
CA SER A 17 -25.03 4.96 6.96
C SER A 17 -23.95 4.04 6.38
N TYR A 18 -23.83 3.98 5.05
CA TYR A 18 -22.75 3.26 4.38
C TYR A 18 -21.37 3.71 4.87
N LEU A 19 -21.11 5.01 4.96
CA LEU A 19 -19.83 5.53 5.44
C LEU A 19 -19.61 5.19 6.93
N LEU A 20 -20.62 5.34 7.77
CA LEU A 20 -20.51 4.98 9.19
C LEU A 20 -20.16 3.50 9.35
N ASP A 21 -20.82 2.62 8.61
CA ASP A 21 -20.57 1.18 8.64
C ASP A 21 -19.17 0.84 8.11
N LEU A 22 -18.77 1.43 6.98
CA LEU A 22 -17.45 1.23 6.36
C LEU A 22 -16.32 1.51 7.34
N TYR A 23 -16.44 2.62 8.08
CA TYR A 23 -15.44 3.03 9.04
C TYR A 23 -15.64 2.45 10.45
N LYS A 24 -16.72 1.67 10.68
CA LYS A 24 -17.15 1.16 12.00
C LYS A 24 -17.30 2.30 13.02
N LEU A 25 -17.87 3.42 12.60
CA LEU A 25 -18.00 4.64 13.39
C LEU A 25 -19.39 4.72 14.02
N SER A 26 -19.46 4.76 15.35
CA SER A 26 -20.72 4.98 16.06
C SER A 26 -21.25 6.40 15.80
N ILE A 27 -22.56 6.61 16.00
CA ILE A 27 -23.16 7.93 15.89
C ILE A 27 -22.51 8.92 16.86
N ASP A 28 -22.21 8.49 18.08
CA ASP A 28 -21.55 9.33 19.09
C ASP A 28 -20.16 9.77 18.65
N SER A 29 -19.31 8.83 18.22
CA SER A 29 -17.97 9.13 17.72
C SER A 29 -18.02 10.00 16.44
N PHE A 30 -19.02 9.79 15.59
CA PHE A 30 -19.24 10.64 14.42
C PHE A 30 -19.59 12.09 14.81
N LEU A 31 -20.46 12.27 15.80
CA LEU A 31 -20.82 13.60 16.30
C LEU A 31 -19.64 14.30 16.98
N GLU A 32 -18.78 13.58 17.69
CA GLU A 32 -17.54 14.13 18.24
C GLU A 32 -16.60 14.64 17.14
N LEU A 33 -16.38 13.85 16.08
CA LEU A 33 -15.57 14.26 14.94
C LEU A 33 -16.20 15.45 14.19
N LEU A 34 -17.52 15.45 14.03
CA LEU A 34 -18.26 16.53 13.41
C LEU A 34 -18.28 17.82 14.20
N ASN A 35 -18.20 17.74 15.53
CA ASN A 35 -18.17 18.90 16.42
C ASN A 35 -16.74 19.31 16.80
N LYS A 36 -15.73 18.55 16.38
CA LYS A 36 -14.33 18.85 16.65
C LYS A 36 -13.95 20.27 16.21
N ASP A 37 -13.19 20.93 17.07
CA ASP A 37 -12.71 22.32 16.93
C ASP A 37 -13.82 23.40 16.93
N LEU A 38 -15.02 23.08 17.40
CA LEU A 38 -16.12 24.04 17.55
C LEU A 38 -16.31 24.42 19.01
N LYS A 39 -16.53 25.72 19.26
CA LYS A 39 -16.82 26.24 20.61
C LYS A 39 -18.17 25.79 21.16
N ARG A 40 -19.10 25.38 20.29
CA ARG A 40 -20.42 24.83 20.61
C ARG A 40 -20.73 23.70 19.64
N SER A 41 -21.36 22.63 20.13
CA SER A 41 -21.83 21.54 19.28
C SER A 41 -22.84 22.09 18.27
N LEU A 42 -22.45 22.11 17.00
CA LEU A 42 -23.30 22.58 15.91
C LEU A 42 -24.42 21.58 15.63
N ILE A 43 -24.20 20.29 15.92
CA ILE A 43 -25.13 19.21 15.59
C ILE A 43 -25.21 18.23 16.76
N THR A 44 -26.44 18.02 17.21
CA THR A 44 -26.84 17.05 18.23
C THR A 44 -27.38 15.78 17.57
N LYS A 45 -27.60 14.73 18.36
CA LYS A 45 -28.28 13.50 17.89
C LYS A 45 -29.64 13.79 17.27
N GLU A 46 -30.40 14.68 17.89
CA GLU A 46 -31.73 15.10 17.41
C GLU A 46 -31.65 15.77 16.03
N ILE A 47 -30.72 16.73 15.87
CA ILE A 47 -30.51 17.39 14.56
C ILE A 47 -30.05 16.38 13.51
N LEU A 48 -29.17 15.44 13.86
CA LEU A 48 -28.75 14.39 12.95
C LEU A 48 -29.94 13.48 12.54
N SER A 49 -30.83 13.16 13.48
CA SER A 49 -32.05 12.39 13.20
C SER A 49 -32.95 13.13 12.21
N ASP A 50 -33.19 14.42 12.41
CA ASP A 50 -34.00 15.24 11.48
C ASP A 50 -33.39 15.31 10.08
N ILE A 51 -32.05 15.32 10.00
CA ILE A 51 -31.31 15.31 8.73
C ILE A 51 -31.48 13.96 8.02
N LEU A 52 -31.36 12.85 8.76
CA LEU A 52 -31.52 11.50 8.22
C LEU A 52 -32.96 11.21 7.80
N ASP A 53 -33.95 11.75 8.53
CA ASP A 53 -35.37 11.68 8.16
C ASP A 53 -35.73 12.63 7.01
N LYS A 54 -34.76 13.37 6.46
CA LYS A 54 -34.94 14.41 5.43
C LYS A 54 -35.90 15.53 5.84
N LYS A 55 -36.19 15.69 7.12
CA LYS A 55 -37.00 16.78 7.69
C LYS A 55 -36.22 18.11 7.70
N ARG A 56 -34.88 18.02 7.76
CA ARG A 56 -34.00 19.18 7.83
C ARG A 56 -32.89 19.12 6.80
N GLY A 57 -32.84 20.13 5.93
CA GLY A 57 -31.70 20.34 5.05
C GLY A 57 -30.53 21.03 5.76
N ILE A 58 -29.35 20.98 5.14
CA ILE A 58 -28.08 21.40 5.73
C ILE A 58 -27.33 22.38 4.84
N SER A 59 -26.43 23.16 5.46
CA SER A 59 -25.57 24.08 4.73
C SER A 59 -24.37 23.38 4.07
N ILE A 60 -23.81 24.01 3.04
CA ILE A 60 -22.56 23.55 2.39
C ILE A 60 -21.39 23.42 3.38
N ASN A 61 -21.35 24.24 4.43
CA ASN A 61 -20.29 24.16 5.44
C ASN A 61 -20.37 22.86 6.24
N TYR A 62 -21.57 22.34 6.47
CA TYR A 62 -21.75 21.05 7.10
C TYR A 62 -21.35 19.90 6.18
N LEU A 63 -21.72 19.95 4.89
CA LEU A 63 -21.24 18.99 3.90
C LEU A 63 -19.70 18.96 3.83
N LYS A 64 -19.05 20.13 3.83
CA LYS A 64 -17.59 20.23 3.87
C LYS A 64 -16.98 19.62 5.14
N ARG A 65 -17.69 19.63 6.27
CA ARG A 65 -17.23 18.95 7.49
C ARG A 65 -17.33 17.44 7.37
N ILE A 66 -18.44 16.91 6.85
CA ILE A 66 -18.58 15.47 6.56
C ILE A 66 -17.49 15.01 5.59
N ASP A 67 -17.29 15.76 4.51
CA ASP A 67 -16.27 15.45 3.51
C ASP A 67 -14.85 15.56 4.09
N LYS A 68 -14.58 16.50 5.02
CA LYS A 68 -13.29 16.52 5.72
C LYS A 68 -13.03 15.24 6.53
N ILE A 69 -14.08 14.65 7.11
CA ILE A 69 -13.98 13.40 7.87
C ILE A 69 -13.73 12.22 6.93
N PHE A 70 -14.57 12.02 5.92
CA PHE A 70 -14.52 10.81 5.08
C PHE A 70 -13.69 10.94 3.80
N ASN A 71 -13.52 12.16 3.28
CA ASN A 71 -12.85 12.49 2.02
C ASN A 71 -13.45 11.73 0.82
N CYS A 72 -14.79 11.75 0.73
CA CYS A 72 -15.59 11.03 -0.25
C CYS A 72 -16.14 11.94 -1.37
N GLY A 73 -15.94 13.25 -1.27
CA GLY A 73 -16.56 14.26 -2.12
C GLY A 73 -17.94 14.70 -1.62
N LEU A 74 -18.27 15.98 -1.79
CA LEU A 74 -19.54 16.56 -1.37
C LEU A 74 -20.73 15.92 -2.09
N THR A 75 -20.58 15.64 -3.39
CA THR A 75 -21.60 15.04 -4.25
C THR A 75 -21.93 13.60 -3.86
N TRP A 76 -20.99 12.88 -3.24
CA TRP A 76 -21.22 11.52 -2.77
C TRP A 76 -22.35 11.48 -1.74
N VAL A 77 -22.29 12.36 -0.74
CA VAL A 77 -23.21 12.38 0.40
C VAL A 77 -24.62 12.85 0.01
N VAL A 78 -24.73 13.74 -0.97
CA VAL A 78 -26.03 14.28 -1.45
C VAL A 78 -26.57 13.53 -2.67
N GLY A 79 -25.85 12.52 -3.16
CA GLY A 79 -26.22 11.78 -4.36
C GLY A 79 -27.59 11.12 -4.21
N LYS A 80 -28.47 11.29 -5.20
CA LYS A 80 -29.83 10.73 -5.19
C LYS A 80 -29.89 9.24 -5.50
N GLY A 81 -28.84 8.69 -6.12
CA GLY A 81 -28.75 7.26 -6.39
C GLY A 81 -28.54 6.45 -5.11
N GLU A 82 -28.88 5.17 -5.17
CA GLU A 82 -28.66 4.21 -4.10
C GLU A 82 -27.19 4.19 -3.65
N ALA A 83 -26.97 3.77 -2.40
CA ALA A 83 -25.63 3.46 -1.93
C ALA A 83 -25.06 2.27 -2.72
N PRO A 84 -23.75 2.23 -2.99
CA PRO A 84 -23.15 1.10 -3.67
C PRO A 84 -23.29 -0.19 -2.85
N ASP A 85 -23.31 -1.33 -3.54
CA ASP A 85 -23.25 -2.64 -2.91
C ASP A 85 -21.98 -2.75 -2.04
N LYS A 86 -22.20 -2.90 -0.73
CA LYS A 86 -21.16 -3.00 0.30
C LYS A 86 -20.09 -4.04 -0.04
N LYS A 87 -20.49 -5.27 -0.35
CA LYS A 87 -19.55 -6.38 -0.57
C LYS A 87 -18.75 -6.19 -1.86
N LYS A 88 -19.35 -5.61 -2.89
CA LYS A 88 -18.64 -5.30 -4.14
C LYS A 88 -17.66 -4.14 -3.96
N ARG A 89 -17.98 -3.17 -3.10
CA ARG A 89 -17.25 -1.91 -3.02
C ARG A 89 -16.06 -1.93 -2.06
N SER A 90 -16.14 -2.63 -0.93
CA SER A 90 -15.04 -2.60 0.05
C SER A 90 -14.73 -3.94 0.73
N ILE A 91 -13.43 -4.21 0.87
CA ILE A 91 -12.88 -5.35 1.61
C ILE A 91 -13.37 -5.39 3.05
N PHE A 92 -13.59 -4.22 3.67
CA PHE A 92 -14.09 -4.13 5.05
C PHE A 92 -15.53 -4.65 5.23
N PHE A 93 -16.27 -4.82 4.14
CA PHE A 93 -17.58 -5.46 4.14
C PHE A 93 -17.53 -6.93 3.69
N ARG A 94 -16.49 -7.32 2.93
CA ARG A 94 -16.28 -8.72 2.52
C ARG A 94 -15.71 -9.55 3.66
N LYS A 95 -14.93 -8.94 4.55
CA LYS A 95 -14.16 -9.63 5.56
C LYS A 95 -14.37 -9.02 6.95
N GLU A 96 -14.68 -9.89 7.91
CA GLU A 96 -14.96 -9.47 9.29
C GLU A 96 -13.70 -9.33 10.15
N LYS A 97 -12.72 -10.22 9.92
CA LYS A 97 -11.47 -10.31 10.67
C LYS A 97 -10.29 -10.06 9.74
N PHE A 98 -9.41 -9.16 10.15
CA PHE A 98 -8.15 -8.90 9.47
C PHE A 98 -7.01 -9.25 10.40
N ASN A 99 -5.84 -9.55 9.83
CA ASN A 99 -4.64 -9.75 10.61
C ASN A 99 -4.20 -8.44 11.26
N ALA A 100 -4.55 -7.29 10.68
CA ALA A 100 -4.20 -5.98 11.18
C ALA A 100 -5.36 -5.20 11.83
N ASP A 101 -5.03 -4.42 12.86
CA ASP A 101 -5.93 -3.44 13.45
C ASP A 101 -5.83 -2.11 12.70
N PHE A 102 -6.88 -1.78 11.95
CA PHE A 102 -6.91 -0.55 11.14
C PHE A 102 -7.43 0.64 11.93
N ASN A 103 -6.58 1.64 12.08
CA ASN A 103 -7.02 2.97 12.45
C ASN A 103 -7.87 3.61 11.32
N PHE A 104 -8.61 4.65 11.68
CA PHE A 104 -9.52 5.35 10.77
C PHE A 104 -8.82 5.84 9.49
N TYR A 105 -7.60 6.36 9.62
CA TYR A 105 -6.81 6.83 8.49
C TYR A 105 -6.42 5.70 7.53
N SER A 106 -6.04 4.52 8.03
CA SER A 106 -5.70 3.35 7.22
C SER A 106 -6.87 2.90 6.36
N LYS A 107 -8.08 2.83 6.95
CA LYS A 107 -9.31 2.51 6.21
C LYS A 107 -9.56 3.50 5.07
N LYS A 108 -9.32 4.79 5.29
CA LYS A 108 -9.49 5.82 4.24
C LYS A 108 -8.51 5.62 3.09
N VAL A 109 -7.26 5.27 3.39
CA VAL A 109 -6.26 5.03 2.36
C VAL A 109 -6.63 3.79 1.54
N ILE A 110 -7.01 2.68 2.18
CA ILE A 110 -7.46 1.47 1.49
C ILE A 110 -8.68 1.75 0.61
N THR A 111 -9.69 2.43 1.16
CA THR A 111 -10.89 2.83 0.39
C THR A 111 -10.54 3.69 -0.83
N LYS A 112 -9.56 4.60 -0.71
CA LYS A 112 -9.08 5.40 -1.85
C LYS A 112 -8.53 4.52 -2.98
N TYR A 113 -7.77 3.48 -2.67
CA TYR A 113 -7.23 2.58 -3.69
C TYR A 113 -8.29 1.61 -4.24
N GLU A 114 -9.29 1.23 -3.44
CA GLU A 114 -10.49 0.55 -3.94
C GLU A 114 -11.28 1.44 -4.92
N ASP A 115 -11.42 2.74 -4.64
CA ASP A 115 -12.03 3.68 -5.59
C ASP A 115 -11.20 3.83 -6.87
N LEU A 116 -9.87 3.88 -6.74
CA LEU A 116 -8.94 3.94 -7.87
C LEU A 116 -9.06 2.71 -8.77
N LYS A 117 -9.29 1.52 -8.21
CA LYS A 117 -9.58 0.30 -8.98
C LYS A 117 -10.73 0.51 -9.95
N PHE A 118 -11.87 1.01 -9.48
CA PHE A 118 -13.04 1.25 -10.33
C PHE A 118 -12.76 2.31 -11.40
N GLN A 119 -11.93 3.31 -11.08
CA GLN A 119 -11.49 4.31 -12.04
C GLN A 119 -10.61 3.67 -13.13
N ILE A 120 -9.65 2.81 -12.76
CA ILE A 120 -8.82 2.04 -13.71
C ILE A 120 -9.69 1.15 -14.60
N GLU A 121 -10.67 0.44 -14.03
CA GLU A 121 -11.61 -0.37 -14.81
C GLU A 121 -12.42 0.46 -15.82
N ALA A 122 -12.85 1.67 -15.44
CA ALA A 122 -13.57 2.58 -16.32
C ALA A 122 -12.65 3.11 -17.44
N LEU A 123 -11.48 3.64 -17.07
CA LEU A 123 -10.47 4.13 -18.01
C LEU A 123 -10.04 3.06 -19.01
N SER A 124 -9.88 1.81 -18.55
CA SER A 124 -9.47 0.71 -19.41
C SER A 124 -10.54 0.37 -20.44
N LYS A 125 -11.81 0.37 -20.04
CA LYS A 125 -12.93 0.16 -20.97
C LYS A 125 -13.01 1.25 -22.03
N SER A 126 -12.78 2.51 -21.67
CA SER A 126 -12.84 3.64 -22.60
C SER A 126 -11.84 3.54 -23.74
N VAL A 127 -10.63 3.04 -23.47
CA VAL A 127 -9.55 2.92 -24.49
C VAL A 127 -9.35 1.48 -24.99
N GLY A 128 -10.23 0.56 -24.62
CA GLY A 128 -10.12 -0.85 -25.02
C GLY A 128 -8.90 -1.60 -24.45
N PHE A 129 -8.35 -1.16 -23.32
CA PHE A 129 -7.22 -1.82 -22.67
C PHE A 129 -7.66 -3.11 -21.94
N ASP A 130 -7.00 -4.24 -22.25
CA ASP A 130 -7.32 -5.54 -21.63
C ASP A 130 -6.63 -5.71 -20.27
N LEU A 131 -7.44 -5.62 -19.20
CA LEU A 131 -7.01 -5.82 -17.81
C LEU A 131 -6.88 -7.29 -17.40
N LYS A 132 -7.04 -8.25 -18.31
CA LYS A 132 -6.93 -9.67 -17.95
C LYS A 132 -5.55 -10.01 -17.40
N ASP A 133 -5.58 -10.93 -16.43
CA ASP A 133 -4.40 -11.55 -15.85
C ASP A 133 -3.57 -12.25 -16.94
N LYS A 134 -2.28 -11.91 -17.03
CA LYS A 134 -1.36 -12.59 -17.95
C LYS A 134 -0.79 -13.88 -17.36
N ILE A 135 -0.88 -14.07 -16.04
CA ILE A 135 -0.50 -15.32 -15.37
C ILE A 135 -1.69 -16.29 -15.50
N LYS A 136 -1.48 -17.37 -16.25
CA LYS A 136 -2.55 -18.32 -16.58
C LYS A 136 -2.75 -19.36 -15.48
N GLU A 137 -1.69 -19.69 -14.77
CA GLU A 137 -1.72 -20.68 -13.71
C GLU A 137 -2.45 -20.16 -12.48
N LYS A 138 -3.23 -21.05 -11.88
CA LYS A 138 -3.92 -20.79 -10.63
C LYS A 138 -3.15 -21.47 -9.52
N TYR A 139 -2.84 -20.71 -8.48
CA TYR A 139 -2.17 -21.21 -7.28
C TYR A 139 -3.14 -21.22 -6.10
N SER A 140 -2.81 -22.03 -5.12
CA SER A 140 -3.54 -22.20 -3.87
C SER A 140 -2.56 -22.44 -2.72
N ILE A 141 -3.04 -22.34 -1.49
CA ILE A 141 -2.25 -22.63 -0.29
C ILE A 141 -1.76 -24.09 -0.21
N LYS A 142 -2.25 -24.99 -1.08
CA LYS A 142 -1.80 -26.38 -1.17
C LYS A 142 -0.55 -26.55 -2.02
N ASP A 143 -0.28 -25.60 -2.90
CA ASP A 143 0.92 -25.60 -3.74
C ASP A 143 2.15 -25.28 -2.88
N ASN A 144 3.31 -25.84 -3.24
CA ASN A 144 4.52 -25.58 -2.47
C ASN A 144 5.03 -24.14 -2.78
N PRO A 145 5.08 -23.22 -1.80
CA PRO A 145 5.46 -21.83 -2.04
C PRO A 145 6.89 -21.71 -2.60
N ILE A 146 7.78 -22.64 -2.26
CA ILE A 146 9.17 -22.66 -2.74
C ILE A 146 9.22 -22.93 -4.24
N ILE A 147 8.44 -23.90 -4.72
CA ILE A 147 8.37 -24.29 -6.14
C ILE A 147 7.73 -23.15 -6.95
N VAL A 148 6.65 -22.57 -6.43
CA VAL A 148 5.98 -21.44 -7.09
C VAL A 148 6.92 -20.23 -7.15
N ALA A 149 7.67 -19.95 -6.09
CA ALA A 149 8.67 -18.89 -6.06
C ALA A 149 9.77 -19.07 -7.11
N GLU A 150 10.30 -20.29 -7.30
CA GLU A 150 11.30 -20.58 -8.35
C GLU A 150 10.76 -20.32 -9.74
N LYS A 151 9.53 -20.79 -9.99
CA LYS A 151 8.88 -20.61 -11.28
C LYS A 151 8.70 -19.13 -11.60
N MET A 152 8.14 -18.37 -10.66
CA MET A 152 7.94 -16.93 -10.83
C MET A 152 9.26 -16.16 -10.93
N PHE A 153 10.27 -16.53 -10.15
CA PHE A 153 11.60 -15.93 -10.26
C PHE A 153 12.20 -16.09 -11.66
N ASN A 154 12.08 -17.28 -12.25
CA ASN A 154 12.53 -17.55 -13.62
C ASN A 154 11.76 -16.74 -14.67
N GLU A 155 10.44 -16.64 -14.52
CA GLU A 155 9.60 -15.83 -15.39
C GLU A 155 9.98 -14.34 -15.32
N PHE A 156 10.15 -13.81 -14.11
CA PHE A 156 10.57 -12.43 -13.88
C PHE A 156 11.94 -12.17 -14.49
N ASN A 157 12.90 -13.08 -14.32
CA ASN A 157 14.22 -12.97 -14.93
C ASN A 157 14.18 -12.98 -16.46
N ASN A 158 13.27 -13.76 -17.07
CA ASN A 158 13.09 -13.76 -18.53
C ASN A 158 12.58 -12.41 -19.03
N ILE A 159 11.55 -11.84 -18.37
CA ILE A 159 11.00 -10.52 -18.70
C ILE A 159 12.07 -9.44 -18.48
N GLN A 160 12.77 -9.47 -17.34
CA GLN A 160 13.83 -8.53 -17.02
C GLN A 160 14.96 -8.56 -18.06
N ARG A 161 15.41 -9.74 -18.51
CA ARG A 161 16.42 -9.85 -19.57
C ARG A 161 15.95 -9.22 -20.89
N ASN A 162 14.70 -9.44 -21.28
CA ASN A 162 14.10 -8.81 -22.46
C ASN A 162 14.04 -7.28 -22.32
N PHE A 163 13.61 -6.78 -21.16
CA PHE A 163 13.52 -5.34 -20.89
C PHE A 163 14.89 -4.66 -20.87
N LEU A 164 15.91 -5.34 -20.32
CA LEU A 164 17.31 -4.86 -20.37
C LEU A 164 17.80 -4.77 -21.81
N ALA A 165 17.56 -5.80 -22.63
CA ALA A 165 17.97 -5.82 -24.04
C ALA A 165 17.32 -4.70 -24.87
N LYS A 166 16.08 -4.33 -24.52
CA LYS A 166 15.33 -3.23 -25.16
C LYS A 166 15.62 -1.84 -24.57
N GLY A 167 16.45 -1.74 -23.52
CA GLY A 167 16.73 -0.48 -22.84
C GLY A 167 15.55 0.09 -22.04
N ILE A 168 14.50 -0.69 -21.78
CA ILE A 168 13.32 -0.28 -21.00
C ILE A 168 13.69 -0.10 -19.52
N ILE A 169 14.59 -0.95 -19.02
CA ILE A 169 15.09 -0.91 -17.65
C ILE A 169 16.61 -0.85 -17.62
N LYS A 170 17.17 -0.51 -16.45
CA LYS A 170 18.61 -0.42 -16.21
C LYS A 170 19.09 -1.56 -15.32
N ASN A 171 20.39 -1.85 -15.33
CA ASN A 171 20.98 -2.82 -14.40
C ASN A 171 20.72 -2.44 -12.93
N ASN A 172 20.56 -3.45 -12.08
CA ASN A 172 20.26 -3.32 -10.66
C ASN A 172 21.49 -2.80 -9.86
N LYS A 173 21.72 -1.48 -9.90
CA LYS A 173 22.83 -0.84 -9.17
C LYS A 173 22.59 -0.70 -7.66
N ASP A 174 21.33 -0.56 -7.26
CA ASP A 174 20.90 -0.32 -5.88
C ASP A 174 19.49 -0.88 -5.68
N ASP A 175 19.04 -0.91 -4.42
CA ASP A 175 17.73 -1.47 -4.05
C ASP A 175 16.56 -0.66 -4.65
N ARG A 176 16.74 0.65 -4.86
CA ARG A 176 15.72 1.50 -5.49
C ARG A 176 15.52 1.13 -6.96
N THR A 177 16.62 0.92 -7.68
CA THR A 177 16.62 0.51 -9.09
C THR A 177 16.05 -0.90 -9.24
N TYR A 178 16.39 -1.80 -8.31
CA TYR A 178 15.78 -3.14 -8.24
C TYR A 178 14.25 -3.05 -8.06
N LEU A 179 13.77 -2.25 -7.10
CA LEU A 179 12.33 -2.06 -6.87
C LEU A 179 11.62 -1.49 -8.10
N VAL A 180 12.20 -0.49 -8.77
CA VAL A 180 11.66 0.05 -10.02
C VAL A 180 11.55 -1.04 -11.08
N ASN A 181 12.61 -1.81 -11.30
CA ASN A 181 12.61 -2.88 -12.30
C ASN A 181 11.59 -3.97 -11.99
N LEU A 182 11.45 -4.34 -10.71
CA LEU A 182 10.47 -5.30 -10.25
C LEU A 182 9.04 -4.82 -10.54
N ILE A 183 8.75 -3.54 -10.29
CA ILE A 183 7.47 -2.92 -10.66
C ILE A 183 7.26 -2.99 -12.17
N ARG A 184 8.26 -2.67 -12.99
CA ARG A 184 8.14 -2.75 -14.47
C ARG A 184 7.80 -4.17 -14.95
N VAL A 185 8.38 -5.19 -14.33
CA VAL A 185 8.05 -6.60 -14.65
C VAL A 185 6.60 -6.93 -14.25
N LEU A 186 6.14 -6.48 -13.08
CA LEU A 186 4.75 -6.66 -12.64
C LEU A 186 3.76 -5.95 -13.58
N GLU A 187 4.10 -4.77 -14.08
CA GLU A 187 3.28 -4.03 -15.05
C GLU A 187 3.15 -4.75 -16.38
N GLU A 188 4.22 -5.41 -16.85
CA GLU A 188 4.13 -6.30 -18.02
C GLU A 188 3.14 -7.43 -17.80
N LEU A 189 2.90 -7.85 -16.56
CA LEU A 189 1.91 -8.87 -16.19
C LEU A 189 0.52 -8.29 -15.92
N ASN A 190 0.27 -7.03 -16.31
CA ASN A 190 -0.97 -6.26 -16.05
C ASN A 190 -1.26 -6.03 -14.55
N ILE A 191 -0.23 -5.97 -13.71
CA ILE A 191 -0.35 -5.69 -12.27
C ILE A 191 0.04 -4.23 -11.99
N PHE A 192 -0.89 -3.46 -11.44
CA PHE A 192 -0.69 -2.06 -11.09
C PHE A 192 -0.09 -1.95 -9.70
N VAL A 193 1.10 -1.36 -9.59
CA VAL A 193 1.79 -1.18 -8.30
C VAL A 193 1.83 0.30 -7.94
N PHE A 194 1.37 0.64 -6.73
CA PHE A 194 1.40 2.01 -6.22
C PHE A 194 2.20 2.14 -4.92
N GLU A 195 3.11 3.11 -4.85
CA GLU A 195 3.77 3.51 -3.60
C GLU A 195 2.89 4.52 -2.83
N HIS A 196 2.40 4.14 -1.65
CA HIS A 196 1.73 5.06 -0.74
C HIS A 196 2.74 5.91 0.04
N LEU A 197 2.67 7.23 -0.15
CA LEU A 197 3.51 8.19 0.58
C LEU A 197 2.83 8.69 1.85
N GLU A 198 3.50 8.52 2.99
CA GLU A 198 3.15 9.23 4.22
C GLU A 198 3.79 10.61 4.26
N THR A 199 2.98 11.64 4.48
CA THR A 199 3.49 12.99 4.75
C THR A 199 3.96 13.10 6.19
N VAL A 200 5.18 13.60 6.41
CA VAL A 200 5.81 13.76 7.75
C VAL A 200 4.95 14.56 8.73
N THR A 201 4.08 15.44 8.22
CA THR A 201 3.21 16.32 9.01
C THR A 201 1.92 15.66 9.52
N LYS A 202 1.58 14.45 9.07
CA LYS A 202 0.38 13.76 9.56
C LYS A 202 0.63 13.15 10.93
N LYS A 203 -0.27 13.46 11.87
CA LYS A 203 -0.24 12.91 13.24
C LYS A 203 -0.56 11.41 13.26
N GLU A 204 -1.50 10.97 12.42
CA GLU A 204 -1.87 9.57 12.27
C GLU A 204 -1.16 8.96 11.05
N LYS A 205 -0.55 7.80 11.25
CA LYS A 205 0.13 6.99 10.23
C LYS A 205 -0.71 5.77 9.88
N VAL A 206 -0.52 5.22 8.69
CA VAL A 206 -1.15 3.94 8.32
C VAL A 206 -0.51 2.81 9.13
N SER A 207 -1.34 1.83 9.54
CA SER A 207 -0.90 0.64 10.27
C SER A 207 -0.42 -0.50 9.38
N PHE A 208 -0.69 -0.45 8.07
CA PHE A 208 -0.26 -1.46 7.11
C PHE A 208 1.10 -1.15 6.46
N ASP A 209 1.76 -2.18 5.95
CA ASP A 209 2.95 -2.07 5.11
C ASP A 209 2.66 -2.26 3.62
N GLY A 210 1.68 -3.08 3.29
CA GLY A 210 1.23 -3.34 1.93
C GLY A 210 -0.15 -3.97 1.93
N PHE A 211 -0.76 -4.04 0.75
CA PHE A 211 -1.94 -4.87 0.50
C PHE A 211 -2.17 -5.10 -0.99
N PHE A 212 -2.83 -6.22 -1.29
CA PHE A 212 -3.37 -6.56 -2.59
C PHE A 212 -4.89 -6.29 -2.66
N ILE A 213 -5.32 -5.61 -3.73
CA ILE A 213 -6.73 -5.46 -4.11
C ILE A 213 -6.96 -6.21 -5.42
N SER A 214 -7.89 -7.15 -5.39
CA SER A 214 -8.31 -7.91 -6.57
C SER A 214 -8.96 -6.98 -7.62
N PRO A 215 -8.69 -7.14 -8.92
CA PRO A 215 -7.98 -8.27 -9.51
C PRO A 215 -6.46 -8.12 -9.61
N ASN A 216 -5.92 -6.89 -9.64
CA ASN A 216 -4.55 -6.65 -10.11
C ASN A 216 -3.88 -5.38 -9.56
N ILE A 217 -4.29 -4.89 -8.38
CA ILE A 217 -3.67 -3.72 -7.75
C ILE A 217 -2.89 -4.15 -6.52
N ILE A 218 -1.62 -3.75 -6.44
CA ILE A 218 -0.79 -3.87 -5.24
C ILE A 218 -0.42 -2.48 -4.76
N VAL A 219 -0.56 -2.24 -3.47
CA VAL A 219 -0.15 -0.99 -2.84
C VAL A 219 0.90 -1.32 -1.79
N VAL A 220 2.02 -0.61 -1.83
CA VAL A 220 3.09 -0.73 -0.83
C VAL A 220 3.34 0.61 -0.17
N LYS A 221 3.58 0.59 1.13
CA LYS A 221 3.98 1.78 1.89
C LYS A 221 5.42 2.14 1.56
N ARG A 222 5.66 3.40 1.23
CA ARG A 222 7.00 3.90 0.97
C ARG A 222 7.83 3.89 2.26
N GLN A 223 8.89 3.07 2.28
CA GLN A 223 9.82 2.98 3.41
C GLN A 223 11.20 3.50 3.00
N GLN A 224 11.37 4.83 3.00
CA GLN A 224 12.58 5.48 2.46
C GLN A 224 13.90 4.93 3.02
N LYS A 225 13.92 4.52 4.30
CA LYS A 225 15.12 3.98 4.97
C LYS A 225 15.28 2.46 4.85
N TYR A 226 14.21 1.75 4.51
CA TYR A 226 14.13 0.29 4.60
C TYR A 226 13.65 -0.32 3.27
N LEU A 227 14.32 0.06 2.17
CA LEU A 227 13.94 -0.37 0.82
C LEU A 227 13.85 -1.88 0.63
N ARG A 228 14.70 -2.66 1.30
CA ARG A 228 14.63 -4.13 1.25
C ARG A 228 13.35 -4.69 1.85
N ARG A 229 12.81 -4.02 2.88
CA ARG A 229 11.51 -4.38 3.46
C ARG A 229 10.39 -4.05 2.49
N GLU A 230 10.43 -2.89 1.85
CA GLU A 230 9.48 -2.53 0.81
C GLU A 230 9.50 -3.50 -0.39
N ILE A 231 10.69 -3.95 -0.81
CA ILE A 231 10.84 -5.01 -1.83
C ILE A 231 10.21 -6.33 -1.34
N PHE A 232 10.49 -6.73 -0.09
CA PHE A 232 9.92 -7.94 0.48
C PHE A 232 8.39 -7.87 0.53
N THR A 233 7.83 -6.77 1.03
CA THR A 233 6.38 -6.53 1.06
C THR A 233 5.78 -6.59 -0.35
N LEU A 234 6.41 -5.98 -1.36
CA LEU A 234 5.89 -6.06 -2.74
C LEU A 234 5.78 -7.51 -3.24
N ILE A 235 6.78 -8.34 -2.99
CA ILE A 235 6.74 -9.76 -3.39
C ILE A 235 5.73 -10.54 -2.54
N HIS A 236 5.58 -10.20 -1.25
CA HIS A 236 4.57 -10.78 -0.37
C HIS A 236 3.16 -10.50 -0.88
N GLU A 237 2.85 -9.25 -1.25
CA GLU A 237 1.57 -8.91 -1.87
C GLU A 237 1.37 -9.54 -3.24
N PHE A 238 2.45 -9.75 -4.00
CA PHE A 238 2.39 -10.53 -5.23
C PHE A 238 2.02 -12.00 -4.95
N ALA A 239 2.45 -12.57 -3.82
CA ALA A 239 2.01 -13.89 -3.39
C ALA A 239 0.49 -13.94 -3.13
N HIS A 240 -0.06 -12.92 -2.46
CA HIS A 240 -1.51 -12.77 -2.29
C HIS A 240 -2.25 -12.66 -3.63
N TYR A 241 -1.67 -11.93 -4.58
CA TYR A 241 -2.19 -11.85 -5.95
C TYR A 241 -2.24 -13.22 -6.63
N LEU A 242 -1.20 -14.05 -6.48
CA LEU A 242 -1.14 -15.40 -7.06
C LEU A 242 -2.21 -16.33 -6.47
N LEU A 243 -2.48 -16.19 -5.17
CA LEU A 243 -3.52 -16.94 -4.46
C LEU A 243 -4.94 -16.39 -4.71
N LYS A 244 -5.06 -15.17 -5.24
CA LYS A 244 -6.32 -14.39 -5.36
C LYS A 244 -7.03 -14.21 -4.01
N ILE A 245 -6.24 -14.03 -2.95
CA ILE A 245 -6.75 -13.79 -1.59
C ILE A 245 -6.38 -12.37 -1.19
N GLU A 246 -7.39 -11.51 -0.99
CA GLU A 246 -7.17 -10.17 -0.45
C GLU A 246 -6.88 -10.26 1.05
N GLU A 247 -5.69 -9.80 1.44
CA GLU A 247 -5.26 -9.57 2.81
C GLU A 247 -4.71 -8.15 2.91
N VAL A 248 -4.71 -7.62 4.13
CA VAL A 248 -4.11 -6.34 4.45
C VAL A 248 -3.31 -6.55 5.72
N ASP A 249 -1.98 -6.53 5.57
CA ASP A 249 -1.06 -6.91 6.64
C ASP A 249 -0.54 -5.73 7.44
N ASP A 250 -0.25 -6.00 8.71
CA ASP A 250 0.61 -5.17 9.56
C ASP A 250 1.94 -5.86 9.86
N ASP A 251 2.94 -5.10 10.30
CA ASP A 251 4.31 -5.58 10.57
C ASP A 251 4.44 -6.34 11.90
N ASP A 252 3.35 -6.92 12.42
CA ASP A 252 3.44 -7.65 13.69
C ASP A 252 3.91 -9.08 13.46
N ASP A 253 5.24 -9.28 13.49
CA ASP A 253 5.85 -10.60 13.35
C ASP A 253 5.27 -11.63 14.33
N ASN A 254 4.77 -11.18 15.50
CA ASN A 254 4.17 -12.09 16.49
C ASN A 254 2.98 -12.85 15.91
N LYS A 255 2.27 -12.28 14.93
CA LYS A 255 1.14 -12.93 14.27
C LYS A 255 1.57 -14.00 13.28
N LEU A 256 2.73 -13.84 12.63
CA LEU A 256 3.33 -14.90 11.80
C LEU A 256 3.69 -16.14 12.63
N PHE A 257 4.02 -15.96 13.91
CA PHE A 257 4.39 -17.06 14.82
C PHE A 257 3.21 -17.72 15.54
N ALA A 258 2.00 -17.18 15.44
CA ALA A 258 0.82 -17.70 16.14
C ALA A 258 0.22 -18.98 15.50
N GLY A 259 0.81 -19.52 14.44
CA GLY A 259 0.45 -20.82 13.85
C GLY A 259 -0.87 -20.86 13.06
N ASP A 260 -1.77 -19.90 13.27
CA ASP A 260 -3.13 -19.93 12.69
C ASP A 260 -3.24 -19.31 11.29
N ASN A 261 -2.16 -18.78 10.72
CA ASN A 261 -2.24 -18.06 9.46
C ASN A 261 -1.50 -18.73 8.30
N LYS A 262 -2.12 -19.78 7.76
CA LYS A 262 -1.57 -20.58 6.63
C LYS A 262 -1.32 -19.75 5.38
N VAL A 263 -2.12 -18.72 5.12
CA VAL A 263 -1.95 -17.83 3.96
C VAL A 263 -0.70 -16.99 4.14
N GLU A 264 -0.55 -16.31 5.27
CA GLU A 264 0.62 -15.47 5.52
C GLU A 264 1.93 -16.27 5.56
N ASN A 265 1.91 -17.46 6.13
CA ASN A 265 3.07 -18.34 6.11
C ASN A 265 3.45 -18.76 4.69
N TRP A 266 2.45 -19.00 3.83
CA TRP A 266 2.67 -19.31 2.43
C TRP A 266 3.26 -18.11 1.68
N CYS A 267 2.68 -16.92 1.84
CA CYS A 267 3.13 -15.67 1.21
C CYS A 267 4.53 -15.28 1.66
N HIS A 268 4.82 -15.38 2.96
CA HIS A 268 6.14 -15.11 3.53
C HIS A 268 7.19 -16.07 2.97
N SER A 269 6.88 -17.38 2.94
CA SER A 269 7.78 -18.39 2.38
C SER A 269 8.04 -18.13 0.89
N PHE A 270 6.98 -17.86 0.12
CA PHE A 270 7.11 -17.49 -1.29
C PHE A 270 8.03 -16.28 -1.47
N ALA A 271 7.80 -15.19 -0.74
CA ALA A 271 8.57 -13.97 -0.87
C ALA A 271 10.05 -14.15 -0.50
N TYR A 272 10.31 -14.90 0.57
CA TYR A 272 11.67 -15.26 0.97
C TYR A 272 12.40 -16.03 -0.14
N TYR A 273 11.82 -17.12 -0.63
CA TYR A 273 12.48 -17.97 -1.62
C TYR A 273 12.55 -17.34 -3.01
N PHE A 274 11.62 -16.45 -3.36
CA PHE A 274 11.68 -15.66 -4.59
C PHE A 274 12.89 -14.72 -4.56
N LEU A 275 13.07 -13.97 -3.47
CA LEU A 275 14.18 -13.02 -3.32
C LEU A 275 15.53 -13.68 -3.05
N LEU A 276 15.52 -14.90 -2.51
CA LEU A 276 16.72 -15.72 -2.34
C LEU A 276 17.28 -16.18 -3.70
N GLY A 277 16.41 -16.41 -4.69
CA GLY A 277 16.81 -16.76 -6.05
C GLY A 277 17.72 -17.99 -6.10
N ASP A 278 18.86 -17.86 -6.77
CA ASP A 278 19.83 -18.95 -6.96
C ASP A 278 20.67 -19.25 -5.70
N GLU A 279 20.62 -18.39 -4.67
CA GLU A 279 21.42 -18.54 -3.44
C GLU A 279 20.78 -19.51 -2.42
N LYS A 280 19.73 -20.25 -2.81
CA LYS A 280 19.03 -21.24 -1.96
C LYS A 280 19.95 -22.26 -1.31
N ARG A 281 20.96 -22.69 -2.06
CA ARG A 281 21.95 -23.66 -1.58
C ARG A 281 22.66 -23.18 -0.32
N LEU A 282 22.99 -21.89 -0.24
CA LEU A 282 23.68 -21.31 0.92
C LEU A 282 22.87 -21.48 2.21
N VAL A 283 21.55 -21.29 2.15
CA VAL A 283 20.66 -21.41 3.31
C VAL A 283 20.40 -22.86 3.67
N ASN A 284 20.29 -23.75 2.66
CA ASN A 284 20.03 -25.16 2.88
C ASN A 284 21.19 -25.86 3.62
N GLU A 285 22.43 -25.45 3.38
CA GLU A 285 23.64 -25.99 4.03
C GLU A 285 23.81 -25.54 5.50
N LEU A 286 23.13 -24.48 5.93
CA LEU A 286 23.19 -24.01 7.32
C LEU A 286 22.57 -25.05 8.26
N LYS A 287 23.29 -25.39 9.33
CA LYS A 287 22.75 -26.15 10.47
C LYS A 287 21.99 -25.22 11.42
N VAL A 288 21.65 -25.68 12.62
CA VAL A 288 21.02 -24.84 13.64
C VAL A 288 21.97 -23.73 14.07
N ALA A 289 21.59 -22.49 13.84
CA ALA A 289 22.26 -21.27 14.27
C ALA A 289 22.20 -21.12 15.80
N ASN A 290 23.35 -20.90 16.41
CA ASN A 290 23.51 -20.71 17.85
C ASN A 290 24.83 -19.98 18.14
N LYS A 291 25.15 -19.77 19.42
CA LYS A 291 26.37 -19.08 19.85
C LYS A 291 27.67 -19.73 19.31
N ASN A 292 27.73 -21.05 19.15
CA ASN A 292 28.95 -21.76 18.75
C ASN A 292 29.34 -21.52 17.29
N ASN A 293 28.36 -21.34 16.40
CA ASN A 293 28.60 -20.94 15.01
C ASN A 293 28.41 -19.44 14.79
N ASN A 294 28.45 -18.65 15.87
CA ASN A 294 28.23 -17.20 15.83
C ASN A 294 26.96 -16.82 15.04
N TYR A 295 25.91 -17.64 15.17
CA TYR A 295 24.63 -17.51 14.47
C TYR A 295 24.76 -17.39 12.94
N TYR A 296 25.87 -17.87 12.35
CA TYR A 296 26.21 -17.73 10.93
C TYR A 296 26.23 -16.28 10.43
N LYS A 297 26.63 -15.31 11.28
CA LYS A 297 26.66 -13.88 10.93
C LYS A 297 27.44 -13.60 9.63
N THR A 298 28.53 -14.32 9.38
CA THR A 298 29.37 -14.15 8.17
C THR A 298 28.67 -14.64 6.91
N GLU A 299 28.10 -15.84 6.95
CA GLU A 299 27.38 -16.46 5.83
C GLU A 299 26.10 -15.68 5.52
N ILE A 300 25.39 -15.24 6.55
CA ILE A 300 24.20 -14.40 6.44
C ILE A 300 24.55 -13.03 5.84
N LEU A 301 25.70 -12.44 6.20
CA LEU A 301 26.19 -11.23 5.54
C LEU A 301 26.46 -11.47 4.04
N GLY A 302 26.98 -12.65 3.68
CA GLY A 302 27.12 -13.08 2.29
C GLY A 302 25.78 -13.12 1.54
N ILE A 303 24.77 -13.77 2.13
CA ILE A 303 23.41 -13.83 1.56
C ILE A 303 22.81 -12.42 1.45
N TYR A 304 22.96 -11.58 2.48
CA TYR A 304 22.51 -10.20 2.48
C TYR A 304 23.14 -9.40 1.32
N ASN A 305 24.44 -9.55 1.07
CA ASN A 305 25.12 -8.80 0.02
C ASN A 305 24.72 -9.23 -1.40
N LYS A 306 24.40 -10.52 -1.59
CA LYS A 306 24.03 -11.07 -2.91
C LYS A 306 22.54 -10.96 -3.23
N THR A 307 21.69 -10.86 -2.21
CA THR A 307 20.22 -10.85 -2.37
C THR A 307 19.64 -9.49 -1.97
N LYS A 308 18.32 -9.37 -2.07
CA LYS A 308 17.56 -8.22 -1.57
C LYS A 308 16.88 -8.46 -0.22
N LEU A 309 17.22 -9.56 0.46
CA LEU A 309 16.70 -9.88 1.78
C LEU A 309 17.34 -9.02 2.86
N SER A 310 16.57 -8.65 3.88
CA SER A 310 17.11 -8.03 5.09
C SER A 310 17.65 -9.09 6.05
N PHE A 311 18.49 -8.71 7.00
CA PHE A 311 18.90 -9.61 8.09
C PHE A 311 17.69 -10.19 8.82
N LYS A 312 16.69 -9.34 9.12
CA LYS A 312 15.41 -9.74 9.72
C LYS A 312 14.79 -10.89 8.92
N ALA A 313 14.57 -10.71 7.61
CA ALA A 313 13.95 -11.73 6.76
C ALA A 313 14.73 -13.06 6.76
N ILE A 314 16.07 -13.01 6.74
CA ILE A 314 16.91 -14.22 6.77
C ILE A 314 16.75 -14.97 8.09
N TYR A 315 16.89 -14.29 9.23
CA TYR A 315 16.76 -14.94 10.54
C TYR A 315 15.32 -15.39 10.83
N THR A 316 14.31 -14.65 10.38
CA THR A 316 12.91 -15.05 10.49
C THR A 316 12.65 -16.34 9.73
N ASN A 317 13.19 -16.51 8.52
CA ASN A 317 13.09 -17.78 7.80
C ASN A 317 13.87 -18.93 8.47
N LEU A 318 15.03 -18.64 9.07
CA LEU A 318 15.73 -19.65 9.87
C LEU A 318 14.88 -20.13 11.04
N LEU A 319 14.13 -19.24 11.69
CA LEU A 319 13.22 -19.60 12.77
C LEU A 319 12.08 -20.49 12.26
N PHE A 320 11.43 -20.13 11.14
CA PHE A 320 10.41 -20.98 10.52
C PHE A 320 10.93 -22.36 10.09
N SER A 321 12.19 -22.43 9.71
CA SER A 321 12.83 -23.68 9.28
C SER A 321 13.40 -24.50 10.45
N ASN A 322 13.14 -24.12 11.71
CA ASN A 322 13.73 -24.71 12.91
C ASN A 322 15.27 -24.73 12.90
N LYS A 323 15.89 -23.78 12.20
CA LYS A 323 17.34 -23.58 12.10
C LYS A 323 17.86 -22.51 13.06
N ILE A 324 17.03 -22.00 13.96
CA ILE A 324 17.43 -21.18 15.11
C ILE A 324 16.34 -21.35 16.19
N SER A 325 16.71 -21.40 17.47
CA SER A 325 15.72 -21.42 18.55
C SER A 325 15.08 -20.04 18.73
N ARG A 326 13.91 -19.99 19.38
CA ARG A 326 13.22 -18.72 19.66
C ARG A 326 14.10 -17.77 20.49
N ASP A 327 14.73 -18.27 21.55
CA ASP A 327 15.60 -17.46 22.41
C ASP A 327 16.79 -16.88 21.62
N ASN A 328 17.43 -17.69 20.78
CA ASN A 328 18.54 -17.25 19.94
C ASN A 328 18.10 -16.22 18.89
N TYR A 329 16.91 -16.40 18.32
CA TYR A 329 16.31 -15.44 17.40
C TYR A 329 16.05 -14.09 18.08
N GLU A 330 15.50 -14.10 19.30
CA GLU A 330 15.20 -12.89 20.06
C GLU A 330 16.46 -12.10 20.42
N ILE A 331 17.56 -12.79 20.76
CA ILE A 331 18.88 -12.16 20.94
C ILE A 331 19.32 -11.41 19.68
N ILE A 332 19.26 -12.08 18.52
CA ILE A 332 19.67 -11.48 17.24
C ILE A 332 18.76 -10.33 16.83
N MET A 333 17.44 -10.45 17.04
CA MET A 333 16.51 -9.34 16.80
C MET A 333 16.80 -8.15 17.70
N GLY A 334 17.19 -8.38 18.96
CA GLY A 334 17.68 -7.35 19.88
C GLY A 334 18.86 -6.58 19.27
N GLU A 335 19.90 -7.30 18.85
CA GLU A 335 21.09 -6.69 18.21
C GLU A 335 20.74 -5.90 16.94
N ILE A 336 19.88 -6.44 16.07
CA ILE A 336 19.46 -5.77 14.83
C ILE A 336 18.72 -4.48 15.15
N ASN A 337 17.79 -4.51 16.10
CA ASN A 337 16.99 -3.35 16.49
C ASN A 337 17.85 -2.26 17.15
N GLU A 338 18.82 -2.63 17.98
CA GLU A 338 19.77 -1.69 18.55
C GLU A 338 20.63 -1.00 17.48
N ASN A 339 21.14 -1.77 16.52
CA ASN A 339 21.90 -1.22 15.39
C ASN A 339 21.06 -0.25 14.54
N ILE A 340 19.80 -0.59 14.29
CA ILE A 340 18.86 0.29 13.58
C ILE A 340 18.67 1.60 14.36
N ARG A 341 18.36 1.52 15.66
CA ARG A 341 18.18 2.71 16.53
C ARG A 341 19.44 3.57 16.56
N ALA A 342 20.62 2.97 16.71
CA ALA A 342 21.89 3.68 16.72
C ALA A 342 22.14 4.43 15.40
N ASN A 343 21.84 3.80 14.26
CA ASN A 343 21.97 4.44 12.95
C ASN A 343 20.97 5.59 12.77
N GLU A 344 19.72 5.45 13.23
CA GLU A 344 18.74 6.54 13.18
C GLU A 344 19.16 7.76 14.01
N ILE A 345 19.75 7.54 15.19
CA ILE A 345 20.32 8.60 16.04
C ILE A 345 21.48 9.29 15.32
N ARG A 346 22.42 8.53 14.75
CA ARG A 346 23.56 9.07 13.98
C ARG A 346 23.10 9.92 12.80
N GLU A 347 22.11 9.45 12.04
CA GLU A 347 21.55 10.23 10.93
C GLU A 347 20.88 11.51 11.41
N LYS A 348 20.16 11.48 12.54
CA LYS A 348 19.52 12.66 13.11
C LYS A 348 20.56 13.71 13.50
N ILE A 349 21.62 13.29 14.19
CA ILE A 349 22.76 14.16 14.54
C ILE A 349 23.40 14.76 13.28
N LYS A 350 23.60 13.95 12.23
CA LYS A 350 24.16 14.42 10.95
C LYS A 350 23.24 15.45 10.27
N LYS A 351 21.93 15.23 10.32
CA LYS A 351 20.94 16.18 9.76
C LYS A 351 20.90 17.49 10.54
N ASP A 352 20.99 17.45 11.86
CA ASP A 352 20.99 18.65 12.69
C ASP A 352 22.28 19.46 12.45
N LYS A 353 23.45 18.80 12.39
CA LYS A 353 24.72 19.46 11.97
C LYS A 353 24.63 20.09 10.59
N ASN A 354 24.01 19.42 9.62
CA ASN A 354 23.85 19.96 8.27
C ASN A 354 22.93 21.19 8.25
N LYS A 355 21.89 21.23 9.10
CA LYS A 355 21.04 22.41 9.26
C LYS A 355 21.82 23.58 9.85
N ASP A 356 22.65 23.33 10.86
CA ASP A 356 23.50 24.35 11.48
C ASP A 356 24.51 24.94 10.47
N LEU A 357 24.94 24.13 9.49
CA LEU A 357 25.80 24.55 8.37
C LEU A 357 25.02 25.15 7.18
N GLY A 358 23.71 25.34 7.27
CA GLY A 358 22.87 25.89 6.20
C GLY A 358 22.65 24.96 4.99
N ILE A 359 23.08 23.69 5.06
CA ILE A 359 22.96 22.71 3.98
C ILE A 359 21.57 22.05 4.06
N THR A 360 20.64 22.51 3.22
CA THR A 360 19.28 21.95 3.14
C THR A 360 19.19 20.83 2.09
N VAL A 361 19.26 19.58 2.53
CA VAL A 361 18.97 18.39 1.69
C VAL A 361 17.57 17.86 2.02
N PHE A 362 16.53 18.56 1.57
CA PHE A 362 15.15 18.10 1.73
C PHE A 362 14.51 17.82 0.37
N ALA A 363 14.96 16.75 -0.30
CA ALA A 363 14.15 16.17 -1.36
C ALA A 363 13.03 15.36 -0.72
N SER A 364 11.77 15.79 -0.91
CA SER A 364 10.62 14.97 -0.52
C SER A 364 10.66 13.65 -1.30
N PRO A 365 10.31 12.51 -0.66
CA PRO A 365 10.26 11.24 -1.36
C PRO A 365 9.27 11.34 -2.53
N LYS A 366 9.70 10.92 -3.72
CA LYS A 366 8.83 10.80 -4.89
C LYS A 366 8.39 9.34 -5.02
N PRO A 367 7.10 9.07 -5.23
CA PRO A 367 6.65 7.70 -5.47
C PRO A 367 7.12 7.25 -6.85
N ILE A 368 7.28 5.96 -7.04
CA ILE A 368 7.42 5.33 -8.35
C ILE A 368 6.06 5.46 -9.02
N VAL A 369 6.04 6.16 -10.15
CA VAL A 369 4.86 6.24 -10.99
C VAL A 369 4.80 4.97 -11.83
N SER A 370 3.66 4.31 -11.76
CA SER A 370 3.40 3.13 -12.58
C SER A 370 3.29 3.52 -14.05
N ASN A 371 4.05 2.88 -14.94
CA ASN A 371 4.06 3.22 -16.37
C ASN A 371 2.74 2.81 -17.02
N ILE A 372 2.28 1.58 -16.80
CA ILE A 372 0.97 1.12 -17.28
C ILE A 372 -0.17 2.05 -16.84
N PHE A 373 -0.14 2.55 -15.59
CA PHE A 373 -1.12 3.51 -15.12
C PHE A 373 -0.99 4.87 -15.81
N LYS A 374 0.24 5.37 -15.95
CA LYS A 374 0.53 6.62 -16.66
C LYS A 374 0.01 6.55 -18.10
N ASP A 375 0.36 5.49 -18.82
CA ASP A 375 0.01 5.27 -20.22
C ASP A 375 -1.50 5.15 -20.38
N LEU A 376 -2.19 4.45 -19.46
CA LEU A 376 -3.65 4.35 -19.45
C LEU A 376 -4.32 5.73 -19.31
N VAL A 377 -3.86 6.54 -18.36
CA VAL A 377 -4.42 7.88 -18.13
C VAL A 377 -4.13 8.80 -19.30
N VAL A 378 -2.90 8.79 -19.83
CA VAL A 378 -2.50 9.61 -20.99
C VAL A 378 -3.28 9.21 -22.24
N SER A 379 -3.49 7.92 -22.48
CA SER A 379 -4.31 7.44 -23.60
C SER A 379 -5.75 7.95 -23.48
N ASN A 380 -6.34 7.87 -22.29
CA ASN A 380 -7.70 8.40 -22.07
C ASN A 380 -7.80 9.91 -22.30
N TYR A 381 -6.74 10.67 -22.00
CA TYR A 381 -6.70 12.10 -22.27
C TYR A 381 -6.65 12.38 -23.78
N PHE A 382 -5.82 11.65 -24.54
CA PHE A 382 -5.74 11.80 -25.99
C PHE A 382 -7.01 11.36 -26.72
N GLU A 383 -7.69 10.32 -26.24
CA GLU A 383 -8.99 9.86 -26.75
C GLU A 383 -10.16 10.77 -26.32
N GLY A 384 -9.90 11.85 -25.56
CA GLY A 384 -10.92 12.79 -25.10
C GLY A 384 -11.88 12.23 -24.05
N SER A 385 -11.56 11.08 -23.44
CA SER A 385 -12.36 10.43 -22.40
C SER A 385 -12.22 11.12 -21.03
N ILE A 386 -11.11 11.82 -20.81
CA ILE A 386 -10.89 12.66 -19.63
C ILE A 386 -10.32 14.02 -20.03
N ASN A 387 -10.52 15.03 -19.20
CA ASN A 387 -9.98 16.38 -19.41
C ASN A 387 -8.65 16.62 -18.67
N GLU A 388 -8.02 17.77 -18.91
CA GLU A 388 -6.76 18.15 -18.27
C GLU A 388 -6.82 18.16 -16.72
N PRO A 389 -7.85 18.76 -16.08
CA PRO A 389 -8.01 18.66 -14.62
C PRO A 389 -7.98 17.22 -14.07
N GLU A 390 -8.63 16.28 -14.76
CA GLU A 390 -8.65 14.87 -14.39
C GLU A 390 -7.29 14.19 -14.60
N LEU A 391 -6.63 14.44 -15.73
CA LEU A 391 -5.25 13.98 -16.00
C LEU A 391 -4.31 14.42 -14.87
N ARG A 392 -4.35 15.71 -14.50
CA ARG A 392 -3.52 16.26 -13.41
C ARG A 392 -3.85 15.62 -12.07
N TYR A 393 -5.12 15.34 -11.80
CA TYR A 393 -5.56 14.67 -10.58
C TYR A 393 -4.98 13.25 -10.48
N PHE A 394 -5.12 12.44 -11.54
CA PHE A 394 -4.64 11.05 -11.56
C PHE A 394 -3.11 10.96 -11.42
N LEU A 395 -2.37 11.79 -12.16
CA LEU A 395 -0.91 11.78 -12.15
C LEU A 395 -0.30 12.65 -11.03
N ASN A 396 -1.13 13.21 -10.15
CA ASN A 396 -0.73 14.09 -9.04
C ASN A 396 0.16 15.27 -9.49
N ILE A 397 -0.20 15.90 -10.61
CA ILE A 397 0.52 17.01 -11.23
C ILE A 397 0.00 18.32 -10.64
N LYS A 398 0.90 19.21 -10.21
CA LYS A 398 0.52 20.55 -9.75
C LYS A 398 -0.03 21.39 -10.90
N GLN A 399 -1.03 22.23 -10.64
CA GLN A 399 -1.68 23.07 -11.67
C GLN A 399 -0.72 23.92 -12.51
N LYS A 400 0.40 24.37 -11.92
CA LYS A 400 1.39 25.23 -12.61
C LYS A 400 2.49 24.47 -13.34
N SER A 401 2.55 23.14 -13.23
CA SER A 401 3.57 22.34 -13.89
C SER A 401 3.20 22.10 -15.35
N PRO A 402 4.14 22.20 -16.30
CA PRO A 402 3.92 21.84 -17.69
C PRO A 402 3.54 20.36 -17.77
N ILE A 403 2.50 20.04 -18.54
CA ILE A 403 2.02 18.66 -18.72
C ILE A 403 2.85 17.93 -19.78
N ASP A 404 3.35 18.67 -20.78
CA ASP A 404 4.06 18.10 -21.93
C ASP A 404 5.26 17.24 -21.50
N ASP A 405 6.05 17.70 -20.54
CA ASP A 405 7.18 16.94 -19.99
C ASP A 405 6.77 15.58 -19.40
N ILE A 406 5.51 15.44 -18.96
CA ILE A 406 4.98 14.22 -18.36
C ILE A 406 4.32 13.36 -19.43
N ILE A 407 3.61 13.94 -20.40
CA ILE A 407 2.99 13.19 -21.50
C ILE A 407 4.06 12.59 -22.43
N TYR A 408 5.14 13.32 -22.70
CA TYR A 408 6.15 12.94 -23.69
C TYR A 408 7.45 12.36 -23.09
N SER A 409 7.47 12.03 -21.78
CA SER A 409 8.57 11.32 -21.11
C SER A 409 8.33 9.83 -20.99
#